data_AF-A0AAJ4IH88-F1
#
_entry.id   AF-A0AAJ4IH88-F1
#
_cell.length_a   1.000
_cell.length_b   1.000
_cell.length_c   1.000
_cell.angle_alpha   90.00
_cell.angle_beta   90.00
_cell.angle_gamma   90.00
#
_symmetry.space_group_name_H-M   'P 1'
#
loop_
_entity.id
_entity.type
_entity.pdbx_description
1 polymer ?
#
loop_
_entity_poly.entity_id
_entity_poly.type
_entity_poly.pdbx_seq_one_letter_code
_entity_poly.pdbx_strand_id
1 'polypeptide(L)' 'MHQTVFEYIEVDYNRTRMHSALGDLNPVNFEHQNVGLNEVSSVVDADH' A
#
# COMPACT_ATOMS: atom_id res chain seq x y z
N MET A 1 -8.64 -26.11 -9.12
CA MET A 1 -8.72 -24.98 -10.07
C MET A 1 -9.16 -23.71 -9.36
N HIS A 2 -10.39 -23.60 -8.85
CA HIS A 2 -10.88 -22.36 -8.20
C HIS A 2 -10.01 -21.90 -7.02
N GLN A 3 -9.64 -22.79 -6.10
CA GLN A 3 -8.80 -22.45 -4.93
C GLN A 3 -7.47 -21.79 -5.34
N THR A 4 -6.79 -22.37 -6.33
CA THR A 4 -5.51 -21.87 -6.84
C THR A 4 -5.62 -20.49 -7.49
N VAL A 5 -6.75 -20.19 -8.14
CA VAL A 5 -7.01 -18.87 -8.73
C VAL A 5 -7.24 -17.82 -7.63
N PHE A 6 -8.01 -18.15 -6.60
CA PHE A 6 -8.22 -17.24 -5.46
C PHE A 6 -6.90 -16.95 -4.73
N GLU A 7 -6.11 -18.00 -4.47
CA GLU A 7 -4.81 -17.87 -3.83
C GLU A 7 -3.88 -16.95 -4.65
N TYR A 8 -3.76 -17.17 -5.96
CA TYR A 8 -2.97 -16.29 -6.83
C TYR A 8 -3.47 -14.84 -6.83
N ILE A 9 -4.80 -14.63 -6.84
CA ILE A 9 -5.38 -13.28 -6.82
C ILE A 9 -5.03 -12.56 -5.51
N GLU A 10 -5.25 -13.21 -4.37
CA GLU A 10 -5.09 -12.63 -3.04
C GLU A 10 -3.63 -12.48 -2.62
N VAL A 11 -2.79 -13.46 -2.95
CA VAL A 11 -1.40 -13.51 -2.49
C VAL A 11 -0.46 -12.77 -3.42
N ASP A 12 -0.62 -12.90 -4.75
CA ASP A 12 0.40 -12.45 -5.71
C ASP A 12 -0.08 -11.29 -6.59
N TYR A 13 -1.21 -11.48 -7.26
CA TYR A 13 -1.70 -10.54 -8.27
C TYR A 13 -2.02 -9.18 -7.65
N ASN A 14 -2.82 -9.16 -6.58
CA ASN A 14 -3.22 -7.91 -5.93
C ASN A 14 -2.02 -7.12 -5.37
N ARG A 15 -0.91 -7.77 -4.96
CA ARG A 15 0.28 -7.06 -4.47
C ARG A 15 1.05 -6.31 -5.55
N THR A 16 1.00 -6.78 -6.79
CA THR A 16 1.81 -6.24 -7.90
C THR A 16 1.00 -5.44 -8.90
N ARG A 17 -0.32 -5.59 -8.90
CA ARG A 17 -1.24 -4.86 -9.76
C ARG A 17 -1.21 -3.36 -9.47
N MET A 18 -1.15 -2.54 -10.52
CA MET A 18 -1.36 -1.10 -10.42
C MET A 18 -2.85 -0.78 -10.25
N HIS A 19 -3.17 0.11 -9.33
CA HIS A 19 -4.53 0.58 -9.10
C HIS A 19 -4.60 2.09 -9.35
N SER A 20 -5.42 2.52 -10.32
CA SER A 20 -5.64 3.95 -10.60
C SER A 20 -6.21 4.70 -9.39
N ALA A 21 -6.99 4.03 -8.55
CA ALA A 21 -7.49 4.56 -7.29
C ALA A 21 -6.37 4.85 -6.26
N LEU A 22 -5.21 4.21 -6.40
CA LEU A 22 -4.02 4.45 -5.58
C LEU A 22 -3.03 5.43 -6.24
N GLY A 23 -3.44 6.11 -7.32
CA GLY A 23 -2.55 6.99 -8.09
C GLY A 23 -1.55 6.22 -8.95
N ASP A 24 -2.01 5.12 -9.57
CA ASP A 24 -1.19 4.22 -10.39
C ASP A 24 -0.03 3.56 -9.62
N LEU A 25 -0.26 3.30 -8.34
CA LEU A 25 0.64 2.54 -7.47
C LEU A 25 0.14 1.10 -7.26
N ASN A 26 1.06 0.17 -7.00
CA ASN A 26 0.69 -1.09 -6.36
C ASN A 26 0.46 -0.89 -4.85
N PRO A 27 -0.25 -1.80 -4.17
CA PRO A 27 -0.51 -1.70 -2.74
C PRO A 27 0.75 -1.58 -1.89
N VAL A 28 1.82 -2.30 -2.23
CA VAL A 28 3.09 -2.25 -1.47
C VAL A 28 3.71 -0.86 -1.48
N ASN A 29 3.75 -0.21 -2.65
CA ASN A 29 4.27 1.13 -2.81
C ASN A 29 3.37 2.17 -2.12
N PHE A 30 2.05 1.99 -2.19
CA PHE A 30 1.09 2.84 -1.49
C PHE A 30 1.27 2.75 0.04
N GLU A 31 1.40 1.55 0.58
CA GLU A 31 1.66 1.31 2.01
C GLU A 31 3.00 1.93 2.44
N HIS A 32 4.07 1.75 1.66
CA HIS A 32 5.36 2.37 1.94
C HIS A 32 5.30 3.90 2.00
N GLN A 33 4.53 4.54 1.10
CA GLN A 33 4.33 5.98 1.14
C GLN A 33 3.56 6.42 2.39
N ASN A 34 2.51 5.68 2.78
CA ASN A 34 1.71 6.00 3.96
C ASN A 34 2.45 5.76 5.28
N VAL A 35 3.34 4.76 5.34
CA VAL A 35 4.21 4.56 6.51
C VAL A 35 5.19 5.74 6.66
N GLY A 36 5.78 6.21 5.55
CA GLY A 36 6.65 7.39 5.57
C GLY A 36 5.93 8.68 5.97
N LEU A 37 4.65 8.84 5.64
CA LEU A 37 3.83 9.98 6.07
C LEU A 37 3.52 9.97 7.57
N ASN A 38 3.40 8.80 8.19
CA ASN A 38 3.08 8.69 9.62
C ASN A 38 4.27 9.01 10.54
N GLU A 39 5.51 8.86 10.08
CA GLU A 39 6.69 9.19 10.91
C GLU A 39 6.96 10.71 10.99
N VAL A 40 6.63 11.45 9.93
CA VAL A 40 6.87 12.91 9.86
C VAL A 40 5.90 13.70 10.75
N SER A 41 4.77 13.11 11.15
CA SER A 41 3.77 13.80 11.98
C SER A 41 4.16 13.95 13.46
N SER A 42 5.26 13.36 13.92
CA SER A 42 5.62 13.36 15.36
C SER A 42 6.55 14.50 15.81
N VAL A 43 7.02 15.36 14.90
CA VAL A 43 8.10 16.34 15.19
C VAL A 43 7.60 17.80 15.22
N VAL A 44 6.31 18.08 15.01
CA VAL A 44 5.83 19.47 14.80
C VAL A 44 5.09 20.13 15.98
N ASP A 45 4.96 19.48 17.15
CA ASP A 45 4.16 20.02 18.25
C ASP A 45 4.96 20.59 19.46
N ALA A 46 6.24 20.95 19.29
CA ALA A 46 7.08 21.42 20.40
C ALA A 46 7.33 22.93 20.45
N ASP A 47 6.78 23.76 19.56
CA ASP A 47 7.04 25.21 19.57
C ASP A 47 5.86 26.04 19.04
N HIS A 48 4.76 26.09 19.79
CA HIS A 48 3.93 27.31 19.94
C HIS A 48 3.06 27.27 21.20
#